data_AF-A0A392S3F7-F1
#
_entry.id   AF-A0A392S3F7-F1
#
_cell.length_a   1.000
_cell.length_b   1.000
_cell.length_c   1.000
_cell.angle_alpha   90.00
_cell.angle_beta   90.00
_cell.angle_gamma   90.00
#
_symmetry.space_group_name_H-M   'P 1'
#
loop_
_entity.id
_entity.type
_entity.pdbx_description
1 polymer ?
#
loop_
_entity_poly.entity_id
_entity_poly.type
_entity_poly.pdbx_seq_one_letter_code
_entity_poly.pdbx_strand_id
1 'polypeptide(L)'
;MAGLSLAETLKQPDSLGAPWKVYGAARRSPDDWFPSSILDGFINLDAVNSADTHAKLSHIAHEITHLFWVTFQFNADEDVNISVNRTMLVNVLNALKSSP
;
A
#
# COMPACT_ATOMS: atom_id res chain seq x y z
N MET A 1 -14.72 0.21 2.97
CA MET A 1 -13.65 -0.50 2.22
C MET A 1 -12.49 -0.75 3.17
N ALA A 2 -11.86 -1.93 3.15
CA ALA A 2 -10.87 -2.32 4.16
C ALA A 2 -9.73 -1.29 4.33
N GLY A 3 -9.19 -0.75 3.23
CA GLY A 3 -8.14 0.27 3.29
C GLY A 3 -8.58 1.60 3.91
N LEU A 4 -9.82 2.04 3.67
CA LEU A 4 -10.37 3.25 4.27
C LEU A 4 -10.51 3.08 5.80
N SER A 5 -11.19 2.02 6.23
CA SER A 5 -11.40 1.75 7.65
C SER A 5 -10.09 1.57 8.40
N LEU A 6 -9.09 0.94 7.77
CA LEU A 6 -7.75 0.82 8.35
C LEU A 6 -7.09 2.18 8.54
N ALA A 7 -7.11 3.05 7.52
CA ALA A 7 -6.53 4.40 7.63
C ALA A 7 -7.22 5.23 8.72
N GLU A 8 -8.56 5.18 8.79
CA GLU A 8 -9.34 5.84 9.84
C GLU A 8 -8.92 5.35 11.23
N THR A 9 -8.87 4.04 11.47
CA THR A 9 -8.49 3.46 12.77
C THR A 9 -7.03 3.75 13.14
N LEU A 10 -6.09 3.72 12.20
CA LEU A 10 -4.69 4.02 12.51
C LEU A 10 -4.47 5.48 12.90
N LYS A 11 -5.25 6.43 12.37
CA LYS A 11 -5.14 7.85 12.72
C LYS A 11 -5.82 8.23 14.03
N GLN A 12 -6.58 7.32 14.67
CA GLN A 12 -7.19 7.61 15.96
C GLN A 12 -6.13 7.71 17.07
N PRO A 13 -6.23 8.70 18.00
CA PRO A 13 -5.24 8.88 19.07
C PRO A 13 -5.15 7.72 20.07
N ASP A 14 -6.22 6.94 20.22
CA ASP A 14 -6.33 5.77 21.08
C ASP A 14 -5.94 4.46 20.38
N SER A 15 -5.54 4.52 19.11
CA SER A 15 -5.05 3.36 18.37
C SER A 15 -3.79 2.80 19.00
N LEU A 16 -3.68 1.46 19.07
CA LEU A 16 -2.50 0.81 19.61
C LEU A 16 -1.27 1.16 18.74
N GLY A 17 -0.21 1.68 19.36
CA GLY A 17 0.98 2.14 18.63
C GLY A 17 0.89 3.54 18.06
N ALA A 18 -0.19 4.30 18.35
CA ALA A 18 -0.28 5.71 17.99
C ALA A 18 0.88 6.53 18.61
N PRO A 19 1.31 7.61 17.93
CA PRO A 19 0.78 8.13 16.67
C PRO A 19 1.30 7.35 15.43
N TRP A 20 0.39 7.00 14.52
CA TRP A 20 0.75 6.40 13.24
C TRP A 20 1.00 7.45 12.15
N LYS A 21 2.10 7.26 11.41
CA LYS A 21 2.31 7.85 10.08
C LYS A 21 1.78 6.86 9.04
N VAL A 22 0.78 7.28 8.26
CA VAL A 22 0.03 6.39 7.36
C VAL A 22 0.24 6.80 5.91
N TYR A 23 0.78 5.88 5.12
CA TYR A 23 0.86 6.00 3.67
C TYR A 23 -0.20 5.12 3.01
N GLY A 24 -1.03 5.72 2.15
CA GLY A 24 -1.97 5.00 1.30
C GLY A 24 -1.36 4.74 -0.06
N ALA A 25 -1.64 3.58 -0.66
CA ALA A 25 -1.18 3.26 -2.01
C ALA A 25 -2.28 2.61 -2.85
N ALA A 26 -2.48 3.11 -4.07
CA ALA A 26 -3.33 2.46 -5.07
C ALA A 26 -2.94 2.92 -6.48
N ARG A 27 -3.41 2.20 -7.51
CA ARG A 27 -3.14 2.55 -8.93
C ARG A 27 -3.78 3.87 -9.37
N ARG A 28 -4.89 4.25 -8.75
CA ARG A 28 -5.59 5.52 -9.03
C ARG A 28 -5.51 6.38 -7.79
N SER A 29 -5.33 7.68 -7.99
CA SER A 29 -5.49 8.64 -6.91
C SER A 29 -6.88 8.50 -6.31
N PRO A 30 -7.05 8.76 -5.00
CA PRO A 30 -8.37 8.83 -4.44
C PRO A 30 -9.06 10.06 -5.05
N ASP A 31 -10.29 9.87 -5.52
CA ASP A 31 -11.17 11.00 -5.82
C ASP A 31 -11.70 11.59 -4.50
N ASP A 32 -12.70 12.47 -4.56
CA ASP A 32 -13.23 13.23 -3.42
C ASP A 32 -13.81 12.38 -2.26
N TRP A 33 -13.97 11.07 -2.44
CA TRP A 33 -14.54 10.18 -1.42
C TRP A 33 -13.56 9.77 -0.33
N PHE A 34 -12.24 9.86 -0.57
CA PHE A 34 -11.24 9.46 0.43
C PHE A 34 -10.69 10.72 1.13
N PRO A 35 -10.85 10.86 2.45
CA PRO A 35 -10.37 12.04 3.15
C PRO A 35 -8.85 12.12 3.09
N SER A 36 -8.30 13.18 2.51
CA SER A 36 -6.83 13.36 2.48
C SER A 36 -6.24 13.53 3.88
N SER A 37 -7.03 13.98 4.86
CA SER A 37 -6.61 14.19 6.25
C SER A 37 -6.26 12.92 7.02
N ILE A 38 -6.72 11.75 6.57
CA ILE A 38 -6.43 10.46 7.24
C ILE A 38 -5.18 9.76 6.70
N LEU A 39 -4.44 10.40 5.79
CA LEU A 39 -3.14 9.92 5.30
C LEU A 39 -2.09 11.02 5.44
N ASP A 40 -0.87 10.60 5.76
CA ASP A 40 0.31 11.46 5.74
C ASP A 40 0.94 11.51 4.33
N GLY A 41 0.59 10.56 3.46
CA GLY A 41 0.94 10.56 2.06
C GLY A 41 0.14 9.57 1.24
N PHE A 42 -0.11 9.89 -0.04
CA PHE A 42 -0.71 8.98 -1.00
C PHE A 42 0.28 8.66 -2.12
N ILE A 43 0.40 7.38 -2.45
CA ILE A 43 1.33 6.87 -3.43
C ILE A 43 0.51 6.24 -4.56
N ASN A 44 0.48 6.91 -5.70
CA ASN A 44 -0.06 6.29 -6.90
C ASN A 44 0.90 5.20 -7.34
N LEU A 45 0.54 3.93 -7.27
CA LEU A 45 1.46 2.79 -7.45
C LEU A 45 0.83 1.67 -8.28
N ASP A 46 1.53 1.19 -9.30
CA ASP A 46 1.24 -0.08 -9.94
C ASP A 46 2.14 -1.20 -9.41
N ALA A 47 1.62 -1.98 -8.46
CA ALA A 47 2.36 -3.06 -7.82
C ALA A 47 2.78 -4.18 -8.79
N VAL A 48 2.15 -4.31 -9.97
CA VAL A 48 2.55 -5.30 -10.98
C VAL A 48 3.88 -4.89 -11.64
N ASN A 49 4.12 -3.59 -11.79
CA ASN A 49 5.33 -3.05 -12.38
C ASN A 49 6.42 -2.91 -11.30
N SER A 50 7.44 -3.77 -11.37
CA SER A 50 8.52 -3.80 -10.38
C SER A 50 9.36 -2.52 -10.36
N ALA A 51 9.61 -1.91 -11.52
CA ALA A 51 10.37 -0.67 -11.62
C ALA A 51 9.59 0.51 -11.03
N ASP A 52 8.29 0.61 -11.33
CA ASP A 52 7.39 1.62 -10.73
C ASP A 52 7.31 1.45 -9.21
N THR A 53 7.16 0.20 -8.76
CA THR A 53 7.10 -0.16 -7.33
C THR A 53 8.36 0.23 -6.59
N HIS A 54 9.52 -0.13 -7.12
CA HIS A 54 10.79 0.23 -6.53
C HIS A 54 11.00 1.75 -6.50
N ALA A 55 10.75 2.44 -7.62
CA ALA A 55 10.92 3.88 -7.70
C ALA A 55 10.06 4.64 -6.69
N LYS A 56 8.82 4.19 -6.45
CA LYS A 56 7.88 4.88 -5.56
C LYS A 56 8.03 4.53 -4.09
N LEU A 57 8.39 3.29 -3.77
CA LEU A 57 8.47 2.83 -2.38
C LEU A 57 9.88 2.98 -1.78
N SER A 58 10.94 2.92 -2.58
CA SER A 58 12.33 2.94 -2.05
C SER A 58 12.63 4.18 -1.22
N HIS A 59 12.11 5.35 -1.61
CA HIS A 59 12.34 6.62 -0.91
C HIS A 59 11.79 6.65 0.51
N ILE A 60 10.75 5.87 0.81
CA ILE A 60 10.10 5.83 2.12
C ILE A 60 10.33 4.52 2.86
N ALA A 61 11.01 3.55 2.23
CA ALA A 61 11.16 2.19 2.76
C ALA A 61 11.76 2.17 4.18
N HIS A 62 12.73 3.06 4.44
CA HIS A 62 13.36 3.25 5.76
C HIS A 62 12.39 3.73 6.87
N GLU A 63 11.24 4.29 6.51
CA GLU A 63 10.21 4.75 7.46
C GLU A 63 9.11 3.71 7.70
N ILE A 64 9.00 2.70 6.84
CA ILE A 64 7.91 1.72 6.89
C ILE A 64 8.21 0.64 7.92
N THR A 65 7.39 0.61 8.98
CA THR A 65 7.48 -0.41 10.04
C THR A 65 6.49 -1.56 9.86
N HIS A 66 5.34 -1.29 9.25
CA HIS A 66 4.24 -2.25 9.09
C HIS A 66 3.64 -2.14 7.69
N LEU A 67 3.43 -3.29 7.04
CA LEU A 67 2.70 -3.41 5.78
C LEU A 67 1.34 -4.05 6.01
N PHE A 68 0.27 -3.34 5.66
CA PHE A 68 -1.08 -3.87 5.64
C PHE A 68 -1.50 -4.15 4.19
N TRP A 69 -1.54 -5.43 3.80
CA TRP A 69 -1.86 -5.84 2.43
C TRP A 69 -3.37 -6.10 2.26
N VAL A 70 -4.11 -5.08 1.82
CA VAL A 70 -5.58 -5.11 1.66
C VAL A 70 -6.02 -4.93 0.21
N THR A 71 -5.35 -5.63 -0.72
CA THR A 71 -5.61 -5.56 -2.16
C THR A 71 -5.45 -6.92 -2.82
N PHE A 72 -6.19 -7.14 -3.91
CA PHE A 72 -6.03 -8.27 -4.82
C PHE A 72 -6.51 -7.89 -6.22
N GLN A 73 -6.01 -8.59 -7.24
CA GLN A 73 -6.59 -8.57 -8.58
C GLN A 73 -7.40 -9.85 -8.81
N PHE A 74 -8.53 -9.68 -9.49
CA PHE A 74 -9.41 -10.76 -9.87
C PHE A 74 -9.51 -10.85 -11.38
N ASN A 75 -9.28 -12.05 -11.90
CA ASN A 75 -9.45 -12.48 -13.27
C ASN A 75 -10.19 -13.82 -13.27
N ALA A 76 -10.81 -14.17 -14.41
CA ALA A 76 -11.54 -15.42 -14.56
C ALA A 76 -10.63 -16.67 -14.54
N ASP A 77 -9.36 -16.49 -14.89
CA ASP A 77 -8.35 -17.54 -14.90
C ASP A 77 -7.52 -17.49 -13.60
N GLU A 78 -7.47 -18.61 -12.87
CA GLU A 78 -6.79 -18.71 -11.59
C GLU A 78 -5.26 -18.70 -11.75
N ASP A 79 -4.71 -19.20 -12.85
CA ASP A 79 -3.26 -19.13 -13.09
C ASP A 79 -2.84 -17.66 -13.27
N VAL A 80 -3.69 -16.86 -13.90
CA VAL A 80 -3.49 -15.41 -14.01
C VAL A 80 -3.60 -14.74 -12.63
N ASN A 81 -4.58 -15.13 -11.80
CA ASN A 81 -4.71 -14.61 -10.43
C ASN A 81 -3.46 -14.91 -9.59
N ILE A 82 -2.99 -16.14 -9.61
CA ILE A 82 -1.79 -16.57 -8.89
C ILE A 82 -0.59 -15.74 -9.36
N SER A 83 -0.38 -15.67 -10.68
CA SER A 83 0.76 -14.95 -11.26
C SER A 83 0.76 -13.47 -10.88
N VAL A 84 -0.38 -12.78 -11.07
CA VAL A 84 -0.49 -11.33 -10.84
C VAL A 84 -0.42 -11.01 -9.35
N ASN A 85 -1.18 -11.69 -8.49
CA ASN A 85 -1.20 -11.40 -7.06
C ASN A 85 0.13 -11.72 -6.39
N ARG A 86 0.80 -12.81 -6.81
CA ARG A 86 2.17 -13.11 -6.38
C ARG A 86 3.12 -12.00 -6.77
N THR A 87 3.08 -11.56 -8.04
CA THR A 87 3.98 -10.52 -8.56
C THR A 87 3.82 -9.21 -7.79
N MET A 88 2.57 -8.78 -7.55
CA MET A 88 2.29 -7.56 -6.78
C MET A 88 2.92 -7.58 -5.38
N LEU A 89 2.69 -8.66 -4.64
CA LEU A 89 3.19 -8.77 -3.28
C LEU A 89 4.73 -8.88 -3.24
N VAL A 90 5.33 -9.66 -4.15
CA VAL A 90 6.79 -9.81 -4.24
C VAL A 90 7.46 -8.47 -4.55
N ASN A 91 6.94 -7.69 -5.49
CA ASN A 91 7.52 -6.39 -5.84
C ASN A 91 7.51 -5.42 -4.64
N VAL A 92 6.40 -5.35 -3.91
CA VAL A 92 6.26 -4.48 -2.74
C VAL A 92 7.18 -4.92 -1.61
N LEU A 93 7.23 -6.22 -1.30
CA LEU A 93 8.12 -6.74 -0.27
C LEU A 93 9.59 -6.52 -0.62
N ASN A 94 9.98 -6.70 -1.88
CA ASN A 94 11.34 -6.45 -2.32
C ASN A 94 11.70 -4.97 -2.18
N ALA A 95 10.83 -4.06 -2.63
CA ALA A 95 11.09 -2.62 -2.54
C ALA A 95 11.16 -2.09 -1.10
N LEU A 96 10.39 -2.67 -0.18
CA LEU A 96 10.43 -2.29 1.24
C LEU A 96 11.61 -2.91 1.99
N LYS A 97 12.01 -4.14 1.64
CA LYS A 97 13.16 -4.83 2.27
C LYS A 97 14.52 -4.43 1.71
N SER A 98 14.56 -3.81 0.54
CA SER A 98 15.82 -3.39 -0.10
C SER A 98 16.41 -2.12 0.49
N SER A 99 15.77 -1.52 1.51
CA SER A 99 16.35 -0.41 2.26
C SER A 99 17.51 -0.92 3.14
N PRO A 100 18.70 -0.27 3.11
CA PRO A 100 19.82 -0.62 3.98
C PRO A 100 19.49 -0.39 5.46
#